data_AF-A0A1I2GDK5-F1
#
_entry.id   AF-A0A1I2GDK5-F1
#
_cell.length_a   1.000
_cell.length_b   1.000
_cell.length_c   1.000
_cell.angle_alpha   90.00
_cell.angle_beta   90.00
_cell.angle_gamma   90.00
#
_symmetry.space_group_name_H-M   'P 1'
#
loop_
_entity.id
_entity.type
_entity.pdbx_description
1 polymer ?
#
loop_
_entity_poly.entity_id
_entity_poly.type
_entity_poly.pdbx_seq_one_letter_code
_entity_poly.pdbx_strand_id
1 'polypeptide(L)'
;MPMTEKELRKRDAKRDLGAELLESVTQMKSGRASRIHKVEVPPVVSARIKSGLSQSDFAKLLGVSVRTLQDWEQGRRQPSGAAKTLIAIAERRPDVLKEITA
;
A
#
# COMPACT_ATOMS: atom_id res chain seq x y z
N MET A 1 14.64 -21.42 -24.11
CA MET A 1 13.84 -22.60 -23.70
C MET A 1 13.82 -22.66 -22.18
N PRO A 2 12.67 -22.82 -21.53
CA PRO A 2 12.64 -23.06 -20.08
C PRO A 2 13.36 -24.38 -19.74
N MET A 3 14.06 -24.44 -18.61
CA MET A 3 14.80 -25.64 -18.17
C MET A 3 13.85 -26.81 -17.90
N THR A 4 14.33 -28.03 -18.19
CA THR A 4 13.62 -29.28 -17.83
C THR A 4 13.71 -29.56 -16.33
N GLU A 5 12.79 -30.37 -15.80
CA GLU A 5 12.75 -30.68 -14.36
C GLU A 5 14.05 -31.32 -13.84
N LYS A 6 14.69 -32.17 -14.65
CA LYS A 6 15.97 -32.80 -14.32
C LYS A 6 17.10 -31.77 -14.20
N GLU A 7 17.06 -30.73 -15.02
CA GLU A 7 18.04 -29.64 -14.99
C GLU A 7 17.81 -28.73 -13.77
N LEU A 8 16.55 -28.44 -13.44
CA LEU A 8 16.18 -27.69 -12.24
C LEU A 8 16.66 -28.37 -10.96
N ARG A 9 16.41 -29.68 -10.81
CA ARG A 9 16.89 -30.43 -9.63
C ARG A 9 18.42 -30.44 -9.52
N LYS A 10 19.14 -30.59 -10.65
CA LYS A 10 20.62 -30.52 -10.66
C LYS A 10 21.15 -29.14 -10.28
N ARG A 11 20.45 -28.08 -10.68
CA ARG A 11 20.79 -26.70 -10.32
C ARG A 11 20.55 -26.47 -8.83
N ASP A 12 19.37 -26.82 -8.33
CA ASP A 12 18.97 -26.54 -6.95
C ASP A 12 19.74 -27.40 -5.94
N ALA A 13 20.17 -28.61 -6.32
CA ALA A 13 21.06 -29.44 -5.49
C ALA A 13 22.45 -28.83 -5.25
N LYS A 14 22.86 -27.85 -6.05
CA LYS A 14 24.15 -27.14 -5.91
C LYS A 14 24.02 -25.76 -5.29
N ARG A 15 22.80 -25.30 -4.98
CA ARG A 15 22.52 -23.96 -4.47
C ARG A 15 22.30 -23.99 -2.96
N ASP A 16 22.83 -23.00 -2.29
CA ASP A 16 22.46 -22.69 -0.91
C ASP A 16 21.44 -21.54 -0.92
N LEU A 17 20.16 -21.91 -0.96
CA LEU A 17 19.07 -20.93 -0.95
C LEU A 17 19.07 -20.07 0.31
N GLY A 18 19.54 -20.60 1.45
CA GLY A 18 19.60 -19.85 2.70
C GLY A 18 20.63 -18.72 2.62
N ALA A 19 21.83 -19.04 2.13
CA ALA A 19 22.89 -18.07 1.91
C ALA A 19 22.48 -16.99 0.89
N GLU A 20 21.87 -17.39 -0.23
CA GLU A 20 21.40 -16.46 -1.27
C GLU A 20 20.31 -15.49 -0.75
N LEU A 21 19.39 -15.97 0.09
CA LEU A 21 18.36 -15.12 0.70
C LEU A 21 18.96 -14.14 1.72
N LEU A 22 19.89 -14.60 2.56
CA LEU A 22 20.61 -13.75 3.51
C LEU A 22 21.43 -12.67 2.80
N GLU A 23 22.09 -13.03 1.69
CA GLU A 23 22.81 -12.08 0.85
C GLU A 23 21.85 -11.01 0.30
N SER A 24 20.70 -11.43 -0.24
CA SER A 24 19.68 -10.51 -0.77
C SER A 24 19.18 -9.52 0.29
N VAL A 25 18.90 -9.98 1.51
CA VAL A 25 18.51 -9.12 2.64
C VAL A 25 19.63 -8.13 3.00
N THR A 26 20.89 -8.58 3.00
CA THR A 26 22.04 -7.73 3.30
C THR A 26 22.23 -6.66 2.23
N GLN A 27 22.09 -7.02 0.95
CA GLN A 27 22.11 -6.07 -0.17
C GLN A 27 21.00 -5.02 -0.04
N MET A 28 19.76 -5.43 0.28
CA MET A 28 18.63 -4.51 0.52
C MET A 28 18.91 -3.54 1.68
N LYS A 29 19.41 -4.05 2.82
CA LYS A 29 19.77 -3.21 3.98
C LYS A 29 20.89 -2.21 3.66
N SER A 30 21.83 -2.58 2.78
CA SER A 30 22.91 -1.70 2.34
C SER A 30 22.49 -0.60 1.34
N GLY A 31 21.19 -0.51 1.02
CA GLY A 31 20.68 0.48 0.06
C GLY A 31 21.04 0.20 -1.40
N ARG A 32 21.68 -0.94 -1.69
CA ARG A 32 21.91 -1.45 -3.05
C ARG A 32 20.62 -2.04 -3.62
N ALA A 33 19.60 -1.20 -3.76
CA ALA A 33 18.36 -1.57 -4.43
C ALA A 33 18.58 -1.47 -5.95
N SER A 34 18.47 -2.60 -6.66
CA SER A 34 18.58 -2.64 -8.12
C SER A 34 17.54 -1.75 -8.82
N ARG A 35 16.35 -1.55 -8.19
CA ARG A 35 15.27 -0.72 -8.73
C ARG A 35 14.35 -0.20 -7.63
N ILE A 36 14.25 1.13 -7.48
CA ILE A 36 13.30 1.76 -6.57
C ILE A 36 12.03 2.10 -7.36
N HIS A 37 10.91 1.49 -7.01
CA HIS A 37 9.59 1.90 -7.51
C HIS A 37 8.94 2.80 -6.47
N LYS A 38 8.83 4.09 -6.78
CA LYS A 38 8.08 5.03 -5.95
C LYS A 38 6.61 4.88 -6.29
N VAL A 39 5.86 4.20 -5.43
CA VAL A 39 4.40 4.09 -5.58
C VAL A 39 3.80 5.41 -5.09
N GLU A 40 3.08 6.11 -5.97
CA GLU A 40 2.28 7.26 -5.56
C GLU A 40 1.09 6.78 -4.75
N VAL A 41 1.04 7.20 -3.48
CA VAL A 41 -0.05 6.87 -2.58
C VAL A 41 -1.15 7.92 -2.76
N PRO A 42 -2.39 7.53 -3.11
CA PRO A 42 -3.49 8.49 -3.22
C PRO A 42 -3.72 9.26 -1.90
N PRO A 43 -4.02 10.57 -1.93
CA PRO A 43 -4.19 11.39 -0.73
C PRO A 43 -5.23 10.85 0.27
N VAL A 44 -6.25 10.16 -0.23
CA VAL A 44 -7.29 9.51 0.57
C VAL A 44 -6.74 8.47 1.55
N VAL A 45 -5.67 7.75 1.17
CA VAL A 45 -5.03 6.75 2.04
C VAL A 45 -4.36 7.45 3.23
N SER A 46 -3.62 8.53 2.95
CA SER A 46 -2.97 9.36 3.97
C SER A 46 -4.00 9.94 4.95
N ALA A 47 -5.09 10.51 4.42
CA ALA A 47 -6.18 11.07 5.23
C ALA A 47 -6.80 10.03 6.17
N ARG A 48 -7.13 8.83 5.67
CA ARG A 48 -7.69 7.76 6.50
C ARG A 48 -6.72 7.31 7.58
N ILE A 49 -5.46 7.04 7.22
CA ILE A 49 -4.46 6.57 8.20
C ILE A 49 -4.25 7.61 9.30
N LYS A 50 -4.14 8.90 8.95
CA LYS A 50 -4.00 10.00 9.92
C LYS A 50 -5.22 10.15 10.85
N SER A 51 -6.41 9.85 10.34
CA SER A 51 -7.64 9.85 11.16
C SER A 51 -7.68 8.72 12.20
N GLY A 52 -6.92 7.63 11.99
CA GLY A 52 -6.96 6.43 12.83
C GLY A 52 -8.17 5.53 12.59
N LEU A 53 -8.99 5.81 11.56
CA LEU A 53 -10.21 5.07 11.26
C LEU A 53 -9.97 3.85 10.36
N SER A 54 -10.80 2.83 10.55
CA SER A 54 -10.92 1.71 9.62
C SER A 54 -11.45 2.18 8.26
N GLN A 55 -11.28 1.38 7.19
CA GLN A 55 -11.90 1.68 5.89
C GLN A 55 -13.42 1.80 6.00
N SER A 56 -14.06 0.93 6.80
CA SER A 56 -15.51 0.97 7.01
C SER A 56 -15.97 2.26 7.69
N ASP A 57 -15.28 2.70 8.73
CA ASP A 57 -15.71 3.87 9.51
C ASP A 57 -15.41 5.16 8.76
N PHE A 58 -14.27 5.22 8.07
CA PHE A 58 -13.95 6.35 7.19
C PHE A 58 -14.91 6.47 6.02
N ALA A 59 -15.33 5.35 5.42
CA ALA A 59 -16.33 5.34 4.35
C ALA A 59 -17.70 5.82 4.84
N LYS A 60 -18.13 5.36 6.03
CA LYS A 60 -19.36 5.84 6.68
C LYS A 60 -19.32 7.35 6.91
N LEU A 61 -18.21 7.87 7.44
CA LEU A 61 -18.04 9.31 7.69
C LEU A 61 -18.15 10.12 6.39
N LEU A 62 -17.52 9.64 5.31
CA LEU A 62 -17.59 10.29 4.00
C LEU A 62 -18.92 10.08 3.27
N GLY A 63 -19.85 9.29 3.82
CA GLY A 63 -21.14 9.00 3.20
C GLY A 63 -21.02 8.17 1.92
N VAL A 64 -20.01 7.30 1.81
CA VAL A 64 -19.78 6.44 0.64
C VAL A 64 -19.69 4.97 1.01
N SER A 65 -19.86 4.09 0.03
CA SER A 65 -19.64 2.66 0.25
C SER A 65 -18.16 2.35 0.50
N VAL A 66 -17.86 1.30 1.27
CA VAL A 66 -16.49 0.80 1.45
C VAL A 66 -15.83 0.49 0.11
N ARG A 67 -16.61 -0.06 -0.83
CA ARG A 67 -16.14 -0.36 -2.19
C ARG A 67 -15.68 0.90 -2.94
N THR A 68 -16.40 2.01 -2.77
CA THR A 68 -16.05 3.33 -3.33
C THR A 68 -14.75 3.84 -2.74
N LEU A 69 -14.60 3.79 -1.41
CA LEU A 69 -13.35 4.19 -0.74
C LEU A 69 -12.16 3.35 -1.23
N GLN A 70 -12.33 2.03 -1.34
CA GLN A 70 -11.29 1.14 -1.85
C GLN A 70 -10.90 1.43 -3.31
N ASP A 71 -11.84 1.83 -4.17
CA ASP A 71 -11.53 2.27 -5.52
C ASP A 71 -10.67 3.55 -5.54
N TRP A 72 -10.92 4.48 -4.62
CA TRP A 72 -10.11 5.69 -4.48
C TRP A 72 -8.71 5.38 -3.91
N GLU A 73 -8.62 4.56 -2.87
CA GLU A 73 -7.34 4.17 -2.25
C GLU A 73 -6.44 3.37 -3.20
N GLN A 74 -7.04 2.60 -4.11
CA GLN A 74 -6.31 1.81 -5.12
C GLN A 74 -6.13 2.58 -6.44
N GLY A 75 -6.56 3.84 -6.51
CA GLY A 75 -6.41 4.69 -7.70
C GLY A 75 -7.26 4.29 -8.91
N ARG A 76 -8.19 3.34 -8.76
CA ARG A 76 -9.10 2.92 -9.85
C ARG A 76 -10.13 3.99 -10.21
N ARG A 77 -10.52 4.82 -9.23
CA ARG A 77 -11.44 5.94 -9.42
C ARG A 77 -10.94 7.16 -8.67
N GLN A 78 -11.41 8.32 -9.10
CA GLN A 78 -11.13 9.59 -8.43
C GLN A 78 -12.33 10.02 -7.57
N PRO A 79 -12.10 10.62 -6.39
CA PRO A 79 -13.18 11.19 -5.60
C PRO A 79 -13.84 12.37 -6.32
N SER A 80 -15.10 12.65 -6.01
CA SER A 80 -15.80 13.86 -6.47
C SER A 80 -15.11 15.12 -5.91
N GLY A 81 -15.40 16.30 -6.49
CA GLY A 81 -14.84 17.57 -6.02
C GLY A 81 -15.07 17.81 -4.52
N ALA A 82 -16.31 17.60 -4.06
CA ALA A 82 -16.66 17.70 -2.63
C ALA A 82 -15.90 16.69 -1.77
N ALA A 83 -15.80 15.43 -2.22
CA ALA A 83 -15.06 14.39 -1.50
C ALA A 83 -13.56 14.73 -1.41
N LYS A 84 -12.94 15.27 -2.46
CA LYS A 84 -11.55 15.74 -2.43
C LYS A 84 -11.34 16.81 -1.36
N THR A 85 -12.26 17.76 -1.23
CA THR A 85 -12.19 18.80 -0.18
C THR A 85 -12.28 18.18 1.22
N LEU A 86 -13.22 17.26 1.46
CA LEU A 86 -13.34 16.57 2.74
C LEU A 86 -12.09 15.73 3.07
N ILE A 87 -11.55 15.01 2.08
CA ILE A 87 -10.30 14.25 2.22
C ILE A 87 -9.13 15.18 2.57
N ALA A 88 -9.03 16.36 1.94
CA ALA A 88 -7.99 17.33 2.24
C ALA A 88 -8.12 17.91 3.66
N ILE A 89 -9.35 18.14 4.13
CA ILE A 89 -9.62 18.55 5.52
C ILE A 89 -9.20 17.42 6.47
N ALA A 90 -9.63 16.19 6.22
CA ALA A 90 -9.27 15.00 7.00
C ALA A 90 -7.74 14.79 7.09
N GLU A 91 -7.02 15.11 6.01
CA GLU A 91 -5.56 15.02 5.99
C GLU A 91 -4.86 16.10 6.83
N ARG A 92 -5.40 17.33 6.85
CA ARG A 92 -4.82 18.49 7.55
C ARG A 92 -5.26 18.57 9.02
N ARG A 93 -6.49 18.16 9.31
CA ARG A 93 -7.17 18.26 10.60
C ARG A 93 -7.89 16.95 10.94
N PRO A 94 -7.13 15.86 11.18
CA PRO A 94 -7.71 14.56 11.52
C PRO A 94 -8.44 14.57 12.88
N ASP A 95 -8.14 15.55 13.74
CA ASP A 95 -8.81 15.81 15.03
C ASP A 95 -10.31 16.05 14.86
N VAL A 96 -10.71 16.84 13.84
CA VAL A 96 -12.12 17.16 13.56
C VAL A 96 -12.93 15.90 13.26
N LEU A 97 -12.32 14.89 12.64
CA LEU A 97 -13.03 13.64 12.36
C LEU A 97 -13.31 12.84 13.63
N LYS A 98 -12.44 12.91 14.62
CA LYS A 98 -12.60 12.18 15.89
C LYS A 98 -13.76 12.76 16.71
N GLU A 99 -13.95 14.07 16.65
CA GLU A 99 -15.06 14.77 17.31
C GLU A 99 -16.43 14.37 16.74
N ILE A 100 -16.52 14.09 15.44
CA ILE A 100 -17.78 13.74 14.76
C ILE A 100 -18.16 12.27 15.02
N THR A 101 -17.18 11.41 15.31
CA THR A 101 -17.39 9.98 15.58
C THR A 101 -17.59 9.63 17.04
N ALA A 102 -17.44 10.60 17.95
CA ALA A 102 -17.61 10.43 19.39
C ALA A 102 -19.08 10.42 19.83
#